data_AF-A0AAP6Y7W4-F1
#
_entry.id   AF-A0AAP6Y7W4-F1
#
_cell.length_a   1.000
_cell.length_b   1.000
_cell.length_c   1.000
_cell.angle_alpha   90.00
_cell.angle_beta   90.00
_cell.angle_gamma   90.00
#
_symmetry.space_group_name_H-M   'P 1'
#
loop_
_entity.id
_entity.type
_entity.pdbx_description
1 polymer ?
#
loop_
_entity_poly.entity_id
_entity_poly.type
_entity_poly.pdbx_seq_one_letter_code
_entity_poly.pdbx_strand_id
1 'polypeptide(L)'
;MLVKKNLGFTLLEVLITMTIIGILTAVATPSFITFIKRDRLVTNSNQLHSVFKFARSEAIKRDQSVSIKTLNKQWLVKTAINSTQTTLNIFETTHSSISVDLKNINISSTGELGQMYQILVSDKDSTTGDFTLCILQSGQSWLVEAPETC
;
A
#
# COMPACT_ATOMS: atom_id res chain seq x y z
N MET A 1 61.96 11.87 27.40
CA MET A 1 61.43 11.09 26.27
C MET A 1 60.07 10.54 26.69
N LEU A 2 58.97 11.20 26.33
CA LEU A 2 57.62 10.74 26.68
C LEU A 2 57.22 9.63 25.71
N VAL A 3 57.11 8.41 26.21
CA VAL A 3 56.60 7.27 25.45
C VAL A 3 55.12 7.52 25.16
N LYS A 4 54.78 7.77 23.90
CA LYS A 4 53.39 7.82 23.44
C LYS A 4 52.81 6.41 23.55
N LYS A 5 51.86 6.22 24.46
CA LYS A 5 51.12 4.96 24.62
C LYS A 5 50.20 4.82 23.39
N ASN A 6 50.39 3.77 22.59
CA ASN A 6 49.49 3.48 21.48
C ASN A 6 48.09 3.19 22.03
N LEU A 7 47.15 4.09 21.76
CA LEU A 7 45.73 3.91 22.05
C LEU A 7 45.13 3.08 20.90
N GLY A 8 45.10 1.76 21.07
CA GLY A 8 44.51 0.83 20.12
C GLY A 8 43.54 -0.13 20.81
N PHE A 9 42.58 -0.66 20.07
CA PHE A 9 41.63 -1.65 20.56
C PHE A 9 42.33 -3.00 20.79
N THR A 10 41.99 -3.67 21.89
CA THR A 10 42.49 -5.04 22.11
C THR A 10 41.72 -6.04 21.27
N LEU A 11 42.35 -7.18 20.93
CA LEU A 11 41.67 -8.27 20.22
C LEU A 11 40.41 -8.72 20.98
N LEU A 12 40.50 -8.80 22.30
CA LEU A 12 39.39 -9.18 23.17
C LEU A 12 38.22 -8.18 23.09
N GLU A 13 38.52 -6.88 23.05
CA GLU A 13 37.50 -5.83 22.96
C GLU A 13 36.75 -5.87 21.63
N VAL A 14 37.46 -6.11 20.52
CA VAL A 14 36.83 -6.31 19.21
C VAL A 14 35.96 -7.59 19.22
N LEU A 15 36.40 -8.66 19.88
CA LEU A 15 35.66 -9.91 19.98
C LEU A 15 34.36 -9.71 20.78
N ILE A 16 34.43 -9.01 21.93
CA ILE A 16 33.27 -8.71 22.76
C ILE A 16 32.29 -7.79 22.02
N THR A 17 32.79 -6.72 21.37
CA THR A 17 31.92 -5.79 20.62
C THR A 17 31.22 -6.49 19.45
N MET A 18 31.92 -7.32 18.68
CA MET A 18 31.31 -8.14 17.62
C MET A 18 30.28 -9.12 18.17
N THR A 19 30.55 -9.73 19.32
CA THR A 19 29.60 -10.64 19.98
C THR A 19 28.31 -9.90 20.36
N ILE A 20 28.42 -8.71 20.94
CA ILE A 20 27.25 -7.88 21.31
C ILE A 20 26.47 -7.47 20.06
N ILE A 21 27.14 -7.00 19.00
CA ILE A 21 26.50 -6.64 17.72
C ILE A 21 25.77 -7.84 17.12
N GLY A 22 26.36 -9.04 17.17
CA GLY A 22 25.74 -10.27 16.66
C GLY A 22 24.42 -10.59 17.37
N ILE A 23 24.41 -10.51 18.71
CA ILE A 23 23.21 -10.74 19.52
C ILE A 23 22.12 -9.72 19.20
N LEU A 24 22.47 -8.43 19.15
CA LEU A 24 21.51 -7.36 18.85
C LEU A 24 20.91 -7.52 17.45
N THR A 25 21.74 -7.83 16.46
CA THR A 25 21.28 -8.02 15.07
C THR A 25 20.32 -9.20 14.98
N ALA A 26 20.64 -10.33 15.63
CA ALA A 26 19.80 -11.53 15.61
C ALA A 26 18.38 -11.26 16.13
N VAL A 27 18.22 -10.40 17.15
CA VAL A 27 16.91 -10.03 17.69
C VAL A 27 16.22 -8.94 16.87
N ALA A 28 16.97 -7.99 16.31
CA ALA A 28 16.40 -6.85 15.57
C ALA A 28 15.92 -7.19 14.16
N THR A 29 16.61 -8.11 13.46
CA THR A 29 16.30 -8.47 12.06
C THR A 29 14.85 -8.89 11.80
N PRO A 30 14.24 -9.84 12.54
CA PRO A 30 12.88 -10.28 12.25
C PRO A 30 11.85 -9.13 12.37
N SER A 31 11.97 -8.29 13.39
CA SER A 31 11.09 -7.14 13.60
C SER A 31 11.16 -6.13 12.45
N PHE A 32 12.37 -5.88 11.93
CA PHE A 32 12.57 -4.98 10.80
C PHE A 32 11.97 -5.52 9.49
N ILE A 33 12.04 -6.84 9.28
CA ILE A 33 11.42 -7.49 8.11
C ILE A 33 9.89 -7.32 8.15
N THR A 34 9.26 -7.58 9.29
CA THR A 34 7.80 -7.40 9.44
C THR A 34 7.39 -5.94 9.27
N PHE A 35 8.18 -5.01 9.81
CA PHE A 35 7.94 -3.58 9.62
C PHE A 35 7.93 -3.18 8.14
N ILE A 36 8.93 -3.61 7.36
CA ILE A 36 8.99 -3.32 5.92
C ILE A 36 7.78 -3.91 5.19
N LYS A 37 7.36 -5.13 5.52
CA LYS A 37 6.19 -5.74 4.88
C LYS A 37 4.92 -4.94 5.17
N ARG A 38 4.69 -4.54 6.43
CA ARG A 38 3.55 -3.70 6.82
C ARG A 38 3.57 -2.33 6.12
N ASP A 39 4.74 -1.70 6.01
CA ASP A 39 4.90 -0.42 5.29
C ASP A 39 4.51 -0.54 3.81
N ARG A 40 4.88 -1.65 3.16
CA ARG A 40 4.46 -1.94 1.78
C ARG A 40 2.93 -2.09 1.65
N LEU A 41 2.28 -2.78 2.59
CA LEU A 41 0.82 -2.92 2.62
C LEU A 41 0.12 -1.58 2.80
N VAL A 42 0.57 -0.79 3.77
CA VAL A 42 0.04 0.56 4.04
C VAL A 42 0.19 1.45 2.81
N THR A 43 1.36 1.43 2.17
CA THR A 43 1.64 2.23 0.97
C THR A 43 0.72 1.82 -0.19
N ASN A 44 0.58 0.52 -0.47
CA ASN A 44 -0.28 0.04 -1.57
C ASN A 44 -1.76 0.33 -1.29
N SER A 45 -2.21 0.17 -0.05
CA SER A 45 -3.59 0.47 0.36
C SER A 45 -3.91 1.96 0.22
N ASN A 46 -2.99 2.83 0.65
CA ASN A 46 -3.11 4.28 0.48
C ASN A 46 -3.08 4.70 -0.99
N GLN A 47 -2.22 4.08 -1.81
CA GLN A 47 -2.17 4.34 -3.25
C GLN A 47 -3.49 3.93 -3.92
N LEU A 48 -4.03 2.75 -3.59
CA LEU A 48 -5.35 2.30 -4.07
C LEU A 48 -6.46 3.28 -3.69
N HIS A 49 -6.50 3.71 -2.41
CA HIS A 49 -7.47 4.69 -1.92
C HIS A 49 -7.34 6.03 -2.65
N SER A 50 -6.11 6.48 -2.88
CA SER A 50 -5.80 7.71 -3.62
C SER A 50 -6.31 7.64 -5.06
N VAL A 51 -6.10 6.52 -5.77
CA VAL A 51 -6.60 6.34 -7.14
C VAL A 51 -8.13 6.34 -7.18
N PHE A 52 -8.80 5.75 -6.19
CA PHE A 52 -10.26 5.86 -6.08
C PHE A 52 -10.72 7.32 -5.88
N LYS A 53 -10.11 8.03 -4.93
CA LYS A 53 -10.42 9.46 -4.68
C LYS A 53 -10.18 10.32 -5.91
N PHE A 54 -9.11 10.04 -6.65
CA PHE A 54 -8.82 10.67 -7.93
C PHE A 54 -9.95 10.40 -8.94
N ALA A 55 -10.34 9.14 -9.14
CA ALA A 55 -11.41 8.78 -10.07
C ALA A 55 -12.74 9.47 -9.73
N ARG A 56 -13.10 9.50 -8.43
CA ARG A 56 -14.30 10.21 -7.94
C ARG A 56 -14.23 11.72 -8.22
N SER A 57 -13.07 12.33 -7.93
CA SER A 57 -12.86 13.75 -8.17
C SER A 57 -12.92 14.09 -9.66
N GLU A 58 -12.37 13.24 -10.54
CA GLU A 58 -12.45 13.43 -11.98
C GLU A 58 -13.89 13.30 -12.50
N ALA A 59 -14.70 12.41 -11.92
CA ALA A 59 -16.11 12.28 -12.29
C ALA A 59 -16.90 13.56 -11.99
N ILE A 60 -16.71 14.11 -10.79
CA ILE A 60 -17.36 15.35 -10.34
C ILE A 60 -16.86 16.56 -11.14
N LYS A 61 -15.54 16.70 -11.32
CA LYS A 61 -14.96 17.84 -12.05
C LYS A 61 -15.39 17.91 -13.50
N ARG A 62 -15.59 16.76 -14.15
CA ARG A 62 -15.96 16.67 -15.57
C ARG A 62 -17.47 16.58 -15.80
N ASP A 63 -18.25 16.52 -14.72
CA ASP A 63 -19.68 16.24 -14.72
C ASP A 63 -20.03 15.02 -15.60
N GLN A 64 -19.19 13.97 -15.52
CA GLN A 64 -19.26 12.79 -16.37
C GLN A 64 -18.98 11.52 -15.59
N SER A 65 -19.61 10.41 -15.99
CA SER A 65 -19.35 9.12 -15.36
C SER A 65 -17.93 8.62 -15.64
N VAL A 66 -17.24 8.17 -14.61
CA VAL A 66 -15.91 7.56 -14.69
C VAL A 66 -16.01 6.08 -14.36
N SER A 67 -15.37 5.24 -15.17
CA SER A 67 -15.36 3.78 -14.96
C SER A 67 -13.97 3.33 -14.59
N ILE A 68 -13.83 2.64 -13.47
CA ILE A 68 -12.61 1.93 -13.09
C ILE A 68 -12.75 0.48 -13.54
N LYS A 69 -11.78 0.02 -14.35
CA LYS A 69 -11.77 -1.34 -14.92
C LYS A 69 -10.53 -2.10 -14.47
N THR A 70 -10.71 -3.38 -14.20
CA THR A 70 -9.64 -4.31 -13.86
C THR A 70 -9.08 -4.96 -15.11
N LEU A 71 -7.78 -4.81 -15.37
CA LEU A 71 -7.09 -5.50 -16.45
C LEU A 71 -5.70 -5.89 -15.98
N ASN A 72 -5.29 -7.15 -16.12
CA ASN A 72 -3.94 -7.62 -15.80
C ASN A 72 -3.45 -7.24 -14.38
N LYS A 73 -4.32 -7.34 -13.35
CA LYS A 73 -4.06 -6.90 -11.96
C LYS A 73 -3.84 -5.40 -11.78
N GLN A 74 -4.15 -4.60 -12.80
CA GLN A 74 -4.17 -3.16 -12.72
C GLN A 74 -5.61 -2.65 -12.58
N TRP A 75 -5.75 -1.50 -11.93
CA TRP A 75 -7.01 -0.78 -11.79
C TRP A 75 -6.93 0.49 -12.62
N LEU A 76 -7.57 0.47 -13.78
CA LEU A 76 -7.49 1.54 -14.76
C LEU A 76 -8.70 2.46 -14.63
N VAL A 77 -8.44 3.72 -14.32
CA VAL A 77 -9.45 4.78 -14.30
C VAL A 77 -9.65 5.25 -15.72
N LYS A 78 -10.86 5.05 -16.26
CA LYS A 78 -11.20 5.40 -17.63
C LYS A 78 -12.38 6.37 -17.69
N THR A 79 -12.34 7.28 -18.66
CA THR A 79 -13.50 8.10 -19.04
C THR A 79 -13.93 7.77 -20.46
N ALA A 80 -15.21 7.95 -20.75
CA ALA A 80 -15.76 7.81 -22.08
C ALA A 80 -16.19 9.19 -22.58
N ILE A 81 -15.39 9.78 -23.46
CA ILE A 81 -15.73 11.03 -24.15
C ILE A 81 -15.92 10.68 -25.62
N ASN A 82 -17.07 11.05 -26.20
CA ASN A 82 -17.38 10.82 -27.62
C ASN A 82 -17.10 9.36 -28.09
N SER A 83 -17.50 8.38 -27.29
CA SER A 83 -17.30 6.93 -27.54
C SER A 83 -15.83 6.45 -27.53
N THR A 84 -14.87 7.32 -27.24
CA THR A 84 -13.47 6.95 -27.02
C THR A 84 -13.17 6.78 -25.53
N GLN A 85 -12.62 5.63 -25.15
CA GLN A 85 -12.19 5.37 -23.78
C GLN A 85 -10.75 5.83 -23.60
N THR A 86 -10.54 6.80 -22.71
CA THR A 86 -9.19 7.25 -22.33
C THR A 86 -8.88 6.81 -20.92
N THR A 87 -7.68 6.27 -20.70
CA THR A 87 -7.19 5.92 -19.36
C THR A 87 -6.56 7.18 -18.75
N LEU A 88 -7.12 7.65 -17.64
CA LEU A 88 -6.62 8.83 -16.92
C LEU A 88 -5.57 8.49 -15.87
N ASN A 89 -5.72 7.34 -15.21
CA ASN A 89 -4.84 6.93 -14.13
C ASN A 89 -4.86 5.41 -14.00
N ILE A 90 -3.79 4.85 -13.44
CA ILE A 90 -3.61 3.42 -13.28
C ILE A 90 -3.08 3.17 -11.86
N PHE A 91 -3.74 2.28 -11.15
CA PHE A 91 -3.15 1.63 -9.98
C PHE A 91 -2.59 0.27 -10.39
N GLU A 92 -1.39 0.00 -9.92
CA GLU A 92 -0.77 -1.32 -9.99
C GLU A 92 -0.04 -1.58 -8.68
N THR A 93 0.04 -2.85 -8.30
CA THR A 93 0.75 -3.26 -7.08
C THR A 93 2.24 -3.04 -7.28
N THR A 94 2.90 -2.30 -6.39
CA THR A 94 4.35 -2.06 -6.46
C THR A 94 5.16 -3.35 -6.26
N HIS A 95 4.60 -4.32 -5.54
CA HIS A 95 5.28 -5.57 -5.19
C HIS A 95 4.40 -6.78 -5.49
N SER A 96 5.02 -7.85 -5.99
CA SER A 96 4.34 -9.10 -6.37
C SER A 96 3.79 -9.91 -5.19
N SER A 97 4.25 -9.63 -3.97
CA SER A 97 3.74 -10.25 -2.75
C SER A 97 2.34 -9.77 -2.37
N ILE A 98 1.94 -8.58 -2.84
CA ILE A 98 0.64 -7.99 -2.50
C ILE A 98 -0.39 -8.42 -3.53
N SER A 99 -1.52 -8.90 -3.04
CA SER A 99 -2.71 -9.24 -3.80
C SER A 99 -3.85 -8.29 -3.44
N VAL A 100 -4.56 -7.82 -4.47
CA VAL A 100 -5.70 -6.93 -4.31
C VAL A 100 -6.88 -7.54 -5.05
N ASP A 101 -8.03 -7.70 -4.37
CA ASP A 101 -9.28 -8.16 -4.99
C ASP A 101 -9.97 -7.02 -5.74
N LEU A 102 -9.34 -6.59 -6.83
CA LEU A 102 -9.82 -5.47 -7.63
C LEU A 102 -11.21 -5.76 -8.20
N LYS A 103 -12.11 -4.78 -8.11
CA LYS A 103 -13.45 -4.82 -8.71
C LYS A 103 -13.61 -3.75 -9.78
N ASN A 104 -14.46 -4.01 -10.76
CA ASN A 104 -14.89 -3.00 -11.71
C ASN A 104 -15.87 -2.05 -11.00
N ILE A 105 -15.63 -0.74 -11.08
CA ILE A 105 -16.42 0.26 -10.38
C ILE A 105 -16.87 1.32 -11.39
N ASN A 106 -18.15 1.67 -11.37
CA ASN A 106 -18.69 2.78 -12.12
C ASN A 106 -19.07 3.90 -11.15
N ILE A 107 -18.54 5.10 -11.39
CA ILE A 107 -18.78 6.29 -10.59
C ILE A 107 -19.62 7.25 -11.43
N SER A 108 -20.72 7.74 -10.88
CA SER A 108 -21.59 8.73 -11.53
C SER A 108 -20.91 10.11 -11.59
N SER A 109 -21.47 11.04 -12.38
CA SER A 109 -21.01 12.44 -12.40
C SER A 109 -21.12 13.12 -11.04
N THR A 110 -22.03 12.67 -10.17
CA THR A 110 -22.18 13.18 -8.79
C THR A 110 -21.20 12.54 -7.80
N GLY A 111 -20.37 11.59 -8.24
CA GLY A 111 -19.41 10.88 -7.38
C GLY A 111 -20.03 9.77 -6.53
N GLU A 112 -21.26 9.37 -6.83
CA GLU A 112 -22.01 8.26 -6.22
C GLU A 112 -21.71 6.96 -6.97
N LEU A 113 -22.04 5.82 -6.35
CA LEU A 113 -21.90 4.49 -6.90
C LEU A 113 -23.21 3.72 -6.84
N GLY A 114 -23.37 2.74 -7.73
CA GLY A 114 -24.57 1.88 -7.75
C GLY A 114 -24.67 0.92 -6.55
N GLN A 115 -23.57 0.67 -5.85
CA GLN A 115 -23.51 -0.21 -4.68
C GLN A 115 -22.28 0.09 -3.82
N MET A 116 -22.26 -0.46 -2.61
CA MET A 116 -21.09 -0.46 -1.74
C MET A 116 -20.05 -1.47 -2.27
N TYR A 117 -18.76 -1.13 -2.13
CA TYR A 117 -17.65 -2.01 -2.45
C TYR A 117 -16.70 -2.15 -1.26
N GLN A 118 -16.22 -3.37 -1.06
CA GLN A 118 -15.11 -3.69 -0.19
C GLN A 118 -14.00 -4.29 -1.04
N ILE A 119 -12.78 -3.79 -0.91
CA ILE A 119 -11.61 -4.27 -1.65
C ILE A 119 -10.55 -4.68 -0.64
N LEU A 120 -10.24 -5.97 -0.59
CA LEU A 120 -9.20 -6.51 0.27
C LEU A 120 -7.82 -6.33 -0.39
N VAL A 121 -6.89 -5.77 0.38
CA VAL A 121 -5.46 -5.69 0.09
C VAL A 121 -4.74 -6.61 1.07
N SER A 122 -4.15 -7.69 0.57
CA SER A 122 -3.51 -8.72 1.38
C SER A 122 -2.18 -9.16 0.80
N ASP A 123 -1.15 -9.31 1.64
CA ASP A 123 0.12 -9.91 1.25
C ASP A 123 0.17 -11.44 1.50
N LYS A 124 -0.97 -12.02 1.89
CA LYS A 124 -1.15 -13.44 2.28
C LYS A 124 -0.24 -13.87 3.45
N ASP A 125 0.24 -12.91 4.24
CA ASP A 125 1.02 -13.14 5.44
C ASP A 125 0.16 -12.81 6.67
N SER A 126 0.09 -13.73 7.64
CA SER A 126 -0.70 -13.52 8.86
C SER A 126 -0.04 -12.57 9.86
N THR A 127 1.20 -12.13 9.60
CA THR A 127 2.00 -11.35 10.56
C THR A 127 1.92 -9.84 10.38
N THR A 128 1.38 -9.35 9.25
CA THR A 128 1.51 -7.95 8.81
C THR A 128 0.21 -7.15 8.90
N GLY A 129 -0.95 -7.83 9.01
CA GLY A 129 -2.27 -7.21 9.09
C GLY A 129 -2.72 -6.71 7.72
N ASP A 130 -3.77 -7.32 7.18
CA ASP A 130 -4.33 -6.95 5.88
C ASP A 130 -5.19 -5.68 6.00
N PHE A 131 -5.48 -5.03 4.87
CA PHE A 131 -6.33 -3.83 4.83
C PHE A 131 -7.53 -4.00 3.91
N THR A 132 -8.67 -3.47 4.32
CA THR A 132 -9.89 -3.39 3.52
C THR A 132 -10.16 -1.94 3.16
N LEU A 133 -10.27 -1.64 1.87
CA LEU A 133 -10.78 -0.37 1.37
C LEU A 133 -12.30 -0.44 1.27
N CYS A 134 -12.95 0.38 2.09
CA CYS A 134 -14.39 0.52 2.18
C CYS A 134 -14.87 1.70 1.35
N ILE A 135 -15.90 1.47 0.52
CA ILE A 135 -16.50 2.48 -0.35
C ILE A 135 -18.03 2.35 -0.28
N LEU A 136 -18.70 3.35 0.29
CA LEU A 136 -20.17 3.40 0.37
C LEU A 136 -20.80 3.81 -0.97
N GLN A 137 -22.11 3.58 -1.11
CA GLN A 137 -22.89 4.07 -2.26
C GLN A 137 -22.74 5.59 -2.45
N SER A 138 -22.63 6.35 -1.35
CA SER A 138 -22.36 7.80 -1.31
C SER A 138 -21.01 8.23 -1.91
N GLY A 139 -20.14 7.28 -2.24
CA GLY A 139 -18.75 7.53 -2.64
C GLY A 139 -17.82 7.91 -1.51
N GLN A 140 -18.29 7.98 -0.25
CA GLN A 140 -17.42 8.06 0.92
C GLN A 140 -16.54 6.79 0.98
N SER A 141 -15.25 6.99 1.28
CA SER A 141 -14.29 5.88 1.35
C SER A 141 -13.24 6.06 2.44
N TRP A 142 -12.88 4.95 3.09
CA TRP A 142 -11.86 4.87 4.13
C TRP A 142 -11.19 3.49 4.14
N LEU A 143 -10.04 3.40 4.79
CA LEU A 143 -9.31 2.15 5.00
C LEU A 143 -9.57 1.63 6.40
N VAL A 144 -9.70 0.31 6.54
CA VAL A 144 -9.84 -0.41 7.81
C VAL A 144 -8.85 -1.57 7.84
N GLU A 145 -8.33 -1.93 9.01
CA GLU A 145 -7.47 -3.13 9.18
C GLU A 145 -8.37 -4.38 9.25
N ALA A 146 -8.08 -5.38 8.42
CA ALA A 146 -8.82 -6.63 8.38
C ALA A 146 -8.62 -7.42 9.70
N PRO A 147 -9.61 -8.18 10.20
CA PRO A 147 -10.78 -8.71 9.49
C PRO A 147 -12.02 -7.80 9.52
N GLU A 148 -11.92 -6.58 10.03
CA GLU A 148 -13.06 -5.67 10.06
C GLU A 148 -13.57 -5.38 8.64
N THR A 149 -14.89 -5.44 8.47
CA THR A 149 -15.57 -5.10 7.21
C THR A 149 -16.28 -3.77 7.36
N CYS A 150 -16.59 -3.18 6.21
CA CYS A 150 -17.69 -2.22 6.11
C CYS A 150 -19.03 -2.97 6.12
#